data_AF-A0A538A3X4-F1
#
_entry.id   AF-A0A538A3X4-F1
#
_cell.length_a   1.000
_cell.length_b   1.000
_cell.length_c   1.000
_cell.angle_alpha   90.00
_cell.angle_beta   90.00
_cell.angle_gamma   90.00
#
_symmetry.space_group_name_H-M   'P 1'
#
loop_
_entity.id
_entity.type
_entity.pdbx_description
1 polymer ?
#
loop_
_entity_poly.entity_id
_entity_poly.type
_entity_poly.pdbx_seq_one_letter_code
_entity_poly.pdbx_strand_id
1 'polypeptide(L)'
;MATITALPAEGANSDTSLPDPTGKARFALLLLTVIAFVLAVVMNAAGWTGKAFSPAATSTANFALFAGFYAAAQVIERLMQLISPLVPFWNPAPGATDPAVKAAHVKADRGPVVLGVAALFGVAASNGFGLFFLTAIGMHVSHTVDSFLTGITIAAGTKPLHDFISLIQNQTTPKTGTGATT
;
A
#
# COMPACT_ATOMS: atom_id res chain seq x y z
N MET A 1 12.65 4.86 42.72
CA MET A 1 11.69 4.30 41.77
C MET A 1 11.59 5.26 40.59
N ALA A 2 12.13 4.87 39.43
CA ALA A 2 12.02 5.67 38.22
C ALA A 2 10.65 5.40 37.57
N THR A 3 9.81 6.42 37.50
CA THR A 3 8.56 6.36 36.73
C THR A 3 8.93 6.31 35.26
N ILE A 4 8.69 5.16 34.62
CA ILE A 4 8.75 5.04 33.16
C ILE A 4 7.53 5.78 32.63
N THR A 5 7.71 7.03 32.22
CA THR A 5 6.73 7.73 31.40
C THR A 5 6.65 6.98 30.08
N ALA A 6 5.53 6.32 29.82
CA ALA A 6 5.25 5.75 28.51
C ALA A 6 5.38 6.89 27.50
N LEU A 7 6.33 6.76 26.56
CA LEU A 7 6.37 7.62 25.38
C LEU A 7 4.98 7.51 24.74
N PRO A 8 4.34 8.63 24.36
CA PRO A 8 3.09 8.56 23.62
C PRO A 8 3.34 7.64 22.44
N ALA A 9 2.53 6.59 22.32
CA ALA A 9 2.54 5.74 21.14
C ALA A 9 2.46 6.70 19.96
N GLU A 10 3.49 6.73 19.13
CA GLU A 10 3.54 7.53 17.92
C GLU A 10 2.52 6.93 16.96
N GLY A 11 1.26 7.27 17.23
CA GLY A 11 0.14 7.04 16.36
C GLY A 11 0.42 7.87 15.12
N ALA A 12 0.98 7.18 14.14
CA ALA A 12 0.99 7.51 12.72
C ALA A 12 0.19 8.77 12.44
N ASN A 13 0.89 9.88 12.15
CA ASN A 13 0.33 11.16 11.68
C ASN A 13 -1.08 10.97 11.11
N SER A 14 -2.09 11.10 11.98
CA SER A 14 -3.47 11.13 11.55
C SER A 14 -3.58 12.50 10.92
N ASP A 15 -3.42 12.55 9.61
CA ASP A 15 -3.64 13.73 8.79
C ASP A 15 -5.09 14.17 9.04
N THR A 16 -5.31 14.98 10.08
CA THR A 16 -6.63 15.46 10.55
C THR A 16 -7.26 16.44 9.56
N SER A 17 -6.64 16.62 8.40
CA SER A 17 -7.13 17.48 7.32
C SER A 17 -8.27 16.84 6.52
N LEU A 18 -8.45 15.52 6.59
CA LEU A 18 -9.49 14.80 5.86
C LEU A 18 -10.56 14.20 6.78
N PRO A 19 -11.82 14.14 6.33
CA PRO A 19 -12.86 13.38 7.01
C PRO A 19 -12.52 11.90 7.11
N ASP A 20 -13.10 11.22 8.08
CA ASP A 20 -12.99 9.77 8.19
C ASP A 20 -13.55 9.05 6.96
N PRO A 21 -12.92 7.93 6.53
CA PRO A 21 -13.48 7.10 5.47
C PRO A 21 -14.85 6.57 5.85
N THR A 22 -15.75 6.56 4.87
CA THR A 22 -17.13 6.11 5.04
C THR A 22 -17.20 4.61 5.40
N GLY A 23 -18.33 4.21 5.97
CA GLY A 23 -18.60 2.78 6.22
C GLY A 23 -18.51 1.92 4.95
N LYS A 24 -18.85 2.49 3.78
CA LYS A 24 -18.74 1.80 2.50
C LYS A 24 -17.29 1.54 2.11
N ALA A 25 -16.40 2.53 2.29
CA ALA A 25 -14.97 2.34 2.02
C ALA A 25 -14.33 1.33 2.97
N ARG A 26 -14.69 1.35 4.26
CA ARG A 26 -14.22 0.36 5.23
C ARG A 26 -14.70 -1.06 4.89
N PHE A 27 -15.98 -1.20 4.50
CA PHE A 27 -16.53 -2.47 4.03
C PHE A 27 -15.86 -2.94 2.75
N ALA A 28 -15.63 -2.04 1.79
CA ALA A 28 -14.94 -2.35 0.54
C ALA A 28 -13.51 -2.83 0.80
N LEU A 29 -12.76 -2.18 1.70
CA LEU A 29 -11.44 -2.65 2.11
C LEU A 29 -11.51 -4.07 2.68
N LEU A 30 -12.40 -4.32 3.63
CA LEU A 30 -12.58 -5.65 4.23
C LEU A 30 -12.92 -6.72 3.18
N LEU A 31 -13.87 -6.41 2.28
CA LEU A 31 -14.26 -7.30 1.19
C LEU A 31 -13.07 -7.60 0.26
N LEU A 32 -12.33 -6.57 -0.16
CA LEU A 32 -11.17 -6.71 -1.03
C LEU A 32 -10.04 -7.51 -0.35
N THR A 33 -9.84 -7.33 0.96
CA THR A 33 -8.89 -8.14 1.74
C THR A 33 -9.31 -9.61 1.79
N VAL A 34 -10.60 -9.90 1.99
CA VAL A 34 -11.10 -11.28 1.94
C VAL A 34 -10.92 -11.87 0.53
N ILE A 35 -11.22 -11.10 -0.53
CA ILE A 35 -11.00 -11.53 -1.91
C ILE A 35 -9.50 -11.79 -2.15
N ALA A 36 -8.60 -10.97 -1.62
CA ALA A 36 -7.16 -11.18 -1.74
C ALA A 36 -6.70 -12.48 -1.07
N PHE A 37 -7.28 -12.81 0.09
CA PHE A 37 -7.01 -14.08 0.75
C PHE A 37 -7.54 -15.26 -0.07
N VAL A 38 -8.78 -15.18 -0.57
CA VAL A 38 -9.36 -16.21 -1.45
C VAL A 38 -8.54 -16.38 -2.72
N LEU A 39 -8.06 -15.27 -3.31
CA LEU A 39 -7.18 -15.30 -4.47
C LEU A 39 -5.87 -16.04 -4.16
N ALA A 40 -5.25 -15.79 -3.01
CA ALA A 40 -4.08 -16.54 -2.57
C ALA A 40 -4.37 -18.05 -2.49
N VAL A 41 -5.50 -18.44 -1.89
CA VAL A 41 -5.93 -19.85 -1.81
C VAL A 41 -6.11 -20.45 -3.20
N VAL A 42 -6.86 -19.79 -4.08
CA VAL A 42 -7.17 -20.29 -5.43
C VAL A 42 -5.90 -20.41 -6.28
N MET A 43 -5.02 -19.41 -6.27
CA MET A 43 -3.78 -19.45 -7.05
C MET A 43 -2.84 -20.56 -6.56
N ASN A 44 -2.76 -20.78 -5.25
CA ASN A 44 -1.98 -21.87 -4.68
C ASN A 44 -2.60 -23.24 -5.02
N ALA A 45 -3.92 -23.38 -4.89
CA ALA A 45 -4.62 -24.62 -5.24
C ALA A 45 -4.52 -24.96 -6.73
N ALA A 46 -4.48 -23.95 -7.61
CA ALA A 46 -4.27 -24.10 -9.04
C ALA A 46 -2.80 -24.38 -9.43
N GLY A 47 -1.88 -24.42 -8.46
CA GLY A 47 -0.44 -24.56 -8.73
C GLY A 47 0.17 -23.34 -9.44
N TRP A 48 -0.51 -22.20 -9.42
CA TRP A 48 -0.09 -20.96 -10.07
C TRP A 48 0.85 -20.16 -9.15
N THR A 49 1.87 -20.87 -8.66
CA THR A 49 2.93 -20.36 -7.81
C THR A 49 4.23 -20.45 -8.59
N GLY A 50 4.76 -19.29 -9.00
CA GLY A 50 6.07 -19.21 -9.63
C GLY A 50 7.15 -19.81 -8.73
N LYS A 51 8.29 -20.20 -9.33
CA LYS A 51 9.46 -20.59 -8.54
C LYS A 51 9.81 -19.45 -7.59
N ALA A 52 10.07 -19.78 -6.32
CA ALA A 52 10.41 -18.79 -5.33
C ALA A 52 11.57 -17.91 -5.81
N PHE A 53 11.36 -16.60 -5.82
CA PHE A 53 12.40 -15.62 -6.06
C PHE A 53 13.36 -15.65 -4.87
N SER A 54 14.44 -16.42 -5.01
CA SER A 54 15.44 -16.66 -3.97
C SER A 54 16.82 -16.15 -4.41
N PRO A 55 17.05 -14.82 -4.37
CA PRO A 55 18.37 -14.26 -4.60
C PRO A 55 19.37 -14.60 -3.48
N ALA A 56 18.91 -15.25 -2.39
CA ALA A 56 19.71 -15.74 -1.27
C ALA A 56 20.85 -16.70 -1.66
N ALA A 57 20.82 -17.28 -2.87
CA ALA A 57 21.85 -18.17 -3.37
C ALA A 57 23.17 -17.47 -3.78
N THR A 58 23.24 -16.14 -3.74
CA THR A 58 24.40 -15.34 -4.15
C THR A 58 24.80 -14.33 -3.07
N SER A 59 26.10 -14.06 -2.88
CA SER A 59 26.63 -13.18 -1.82
C SER A 59 26.12 -11.71 -1.82
N THR A 60 25.34 -11.31 -2.84
CA THR A 60 24.62 -10.02 -2.98
C THR A 60 23.14 -10.10 -2.58
N ALA A 61 22.72 -11.23 -2.00
CA ALA A 61 21.36 -11.69 -1.69
C ALA A 61 20.40 -10.65 -1.10
N ASN A 62 20.84 -9.91 -0.08
CA ASN A 62 19.93 -9.12 0.75
C ASN A 62 19.43 -7.86 0.02
N PHE A 63 20.25 -7.26 -0.84
CA PHE A 63 19.86 -6.09 -1.63
C PHE A 63 18.90 -6.44 -2.77
N ALA A 64 19.13 -7.59 -3.42
CA ALA A 64 18.29 -8.05 -4.52
C ALA A 64 16.86 -8.38 -4.08
N LEU A 65 16.68 -8.94 -2.88
CA LEU A 65 15.36 -9.18 -2.31
C LEU A 65 14.59 -7.86 -2.11
N PHE A 66 15.24 -6.88 -1.48
CA PHE A 66 14.69 -5.55 -1.28
C PHE A 66 14.34 -4.87 -2.62
N ALA A 67 15.25 -4.93 -3.60
CA ALA A 67 15.03 -4.35 -4.93
C ALA A 67 13.83 -4.99 -5.67
N GLY A 68 13.63 -6.30 -5.54
CA GLY A 68 12.48 -7.00 -6.10
C GLY A 68 11.16 -6.52 -5.50
N PHE A 69 11.08 -6.42 -4.17
CA PHE A 69 9.89 -5.90 -3.48
C PHE A 69 9.65 -4.42 -3.80
N TYR A 70 10.70 -3.61 -3.89
CA TYR A 70 10.63 -2.22 -4.30
C TYR A 70 10.07 -2.08 -5.72
N ALA A 71 10.58 -2.85 -6.68
CA ALA A 71 10.09 -2.83 -8.06
C ALA A 71 8.61 -3.26 -8.13
N ALA A 72 8.21 -4.29 -7.39
CA ALA A 72 6.82 -4.72 -7.32
C ALA A 72 5.89 -3.62 -6.76
N ALA A 73 6.30 -2.97 -5.68
CA ALA A 73 5.55 -1.85 -5.10
C ALA A 73 5.42 -0.67 -6.08
N GLN A 74 6.50 -0.33 -6.80
CA GLN A 74 6.50 0.72 -7.82
C GLN A 74 5.54 0.42 -8.97
N VAL A 75 5.55 -0.81 -9.48
CA VAL A 75 4.63 -1.22 -10.56
C VAL A 75 3.19 -1.12 -10.08
N ILE A 76 2.89 -1.59 -8.87
CA ILE A 76 1.54 -1.50 -8.30
C ILE A 76 1.13 -0.04 -8.14
N GLU A 77 2.01 0.84 -7.68
CA GLU A 77 1.71 2.27 -7.59
C GLU A 77 1.30 2.86 -8.95
N ARG A 78 2.01 2.52 -10.04
CA ARG A 78 1.66 2.99 -11.39
C ARG A 78 0.33 2.43 -11.88
N LEU A 79 0.05 1.17 -11.61
CA LEU A 79 -1.25 0.56 -11.91
C LEU A 79 -2.37 1.22 -11.10
N MET A 80 -2.11 1.53 -9.83
CA MET A 80 -3.08 2.20 -8.95
C MET A 80 -3.37 3.63 -9.41
N GLN A 81 -2.37 4.37 -9.86
CA GLN A 81 -2.56 5.69 -10.46
C GLN A 81 -3.51 5.62 -11.66
N LEU A 82 -3.33 4.61 -12.53
CA LEU A 82 -4.17 4.41 -13.72
C LEU A 82 -5.64 4.16 -13.37
N ILE A 83 -5.92 3.37 -12.32
CA ILE A 83 -7.29 3.04 -11.92
C ILE A 83 -7.89 4.00 -10.88
N SER A 84 -7.08 4.85 -10.25
CA SER A 84 -7.54 5.78 -9.21
C SER A 84 -8.72 6.67 -9.62
N PRO A 85 -8.88 7.13 -10.88
CA PRO A 85 -10.05 7.90 -11.30
C PRO A 85 -11.37 7.14 -11.22
N LEU A 86 -11.32 5.81 -11.19
CA LEU A 86 -12.49 4.93 -11.18
C LEU A 86 -12.99 4.62 -9.76
N VAL A 87 -12.26 5.04 -8.72
CA VAL A 87 -12.56 4.70 -7.32
C VAL A 87 -12.60 5.94 -6.41
N PRO A 88 -13.49 5.96 -5.40
CA PRO A 88 -14.66 5.08 -5.25
C PRO A 88 -15.71 5.34 -6.34
N PHE A 89 -16.35 4.28 -6.84
CA PHE A 89 -17.46 4.39 -7.82
C PHE A 89 -18.81 4.71 -7.17
N TRP A 90 -18.85 4.86 -5.85
CA TRP A 90 -20.01 5.32 -5.10
C TRP A 90 -19.86 6.77 -4.68
N ASN A 91 -20.99 7.43 -4.42
CA ASN A 91 -20.99 8.73 -3.77
C ASN A 91 -20.64 8.60 -2.27
N PRO A 92 -19.53 9.20 -1.80
CA PRO A 92 -19.06 9.03 -0.42
C PRO A 92 -19.74 10.00 0.58
N ALA A 93 -20.47 11.02 0.11
CA ALA A 93 -21.19 11.95 0.98
C ALA A 93 -22.67 12.06 0.56
N PRO A 94 -23.57 11.22 1.12
CA PRO A 94 -25.00 11.34 0.88
C PRO A 94 -25.49 12.68 1.43
N GLY A 95 -26.07 13.51 0.57
CA GLY A 95 -26.68 14.79 0.98
C GLY A 95 -25.71 15.95 1.20
N ALA A 96 -24.39 15.79 0.99
CA ALA A 96 -23.51 16.96 0.92
C ALA A 96 -23.90 17.82 -0.30
N THR A 97 -24.08 19.12 -0.10
CA THR A 97 -24.36 20.07 -1.18
C THR A 97 -23.09 20.79 -1.64
N ASP A 98 -22.14 20.98 -0.72
CA ASP A 98 -20.84 21.60 -0.97
C ASP A 98 -19.89 20.68 -1.78
N PRO A 99 -19.41 21.13 -2.96
CA PRO A 99 -18.40 20.42 -3.75
C PRO A 99 -17.09 20.12 -3.00
N ALA A 100 -16.63 21.03 -2.13
CA ALA A 100 -15.36 20.87 -1.41
C ALA A 100 -15.44 19.73 -0.38
N VAL A 101 -16.56 19.64 0.34
CA VAL A 101 -16.85 18.56 1.29
C VAL A 101 -16.93 17.22 0.56
N LYS A 102 -17.60 17.16 -0.59
CA LYS A 102 -17.63 15.94 -1.43
C LYS A 102 -16.24 15.49 -1.84
N ALA A 103 -15.41 16.41 -2.33
CA ALA A 103 -14.05 16.10 -2.77
C ALA A 103 -13.19 15.55 -1.62
N ALA A 104 -13.33 16.10 -0.41
CA ALA A 104 -12.63 15.63 0.78
C ALA A 104 -13.04 14.18 1.15
N HIS A 105 -14.34 13.86 1.10
CA HIS A 105 -14.83 12.50 1.32
C HIS A 105 -14.41 11.51 0.22
N VAL A 106 -14.39 11.93 -1.05
CA VAL A 106 -13.83 11.11 -2.15
C VAL A 106 -12.37 10.79 -1.89
N LYS A 107 -11.58 11.79 -1.46
CA LYS A 107 -10.16 11.59 -1.13
C LYS A 107 -9.98 10.64 0.07
N ALA A 108 -10.83 10.76 1.10
CA ALA A 108 -10.80 9.87 2.26
C ALA A 108 -11.13 8.40 1.90
N ASP A 109 -12.18 8.19 1.10
CA ASP A 109 -12.63 6.84 0.70
C ASP A 109 -11.66 6.15 -0.28
N ARG A 110 -10.93 6.93 -1.08
CA ARG A 110 -9.94 6.41 -2.03
C ARG A 110 -8.87 5.58 -1.35
N GLY A 111 -8.36 6.02 -0.20
CA GLY A 111 -7.24 5.36 0.49
C GLY A 111 -7.51 3.88 0.79
N PRO A 112 -8.57 3.55 1.54
CA PRO A 112 -8.95 2.16 1.83
C PRO A 112 -9.23 1.32 0.58
N VAL A 113 -9.88 1.90 -0.43
CA VAL A 113 -10.23 1.16 -1.66
C VAL A 113 -8.98 0.85 -2.47
N VAL A 114 -8.11 1.83 -2.67
CA VAL A 114 -6.83 1.64 -3.37
C VAL A 114 -5.95 0.66 -2.62
N LEU A 115 -5.92 0.70 -1.28
CA LEU A 115 -5.19 -0.28 -0.48
C LEU A 115 -5.71 -1.71 -0.71
N GLY A 116 -7.02 -1.91 -0.69
CA GLY A 116 -7.63 -3.22 -0.96
C GLY A 116 -7.33 -3.73 -2.37
N VAL A 117 -7.39 -2.87 -3.38
CA VAL A 117 -7.06 -3.24 -4.76
C VAL A 117 -5.55 -3.51 -4.91
N ALA A 118 -4.69 -2.71 -4.30
CA ALA A 118 -3.25 -2.92 -4.27
C ALA A 118 -2.89 -4.27 -3.62
N ALA A 119 -3.61 -4.68 -2.58
CA ALA A 119 -3.42 -6.00 -1.96
C ALA A 119 -3.75 -7.14 -2.92
N LEU A 120 -4.82 -7.03 -3.74
CA LEU A 120 -5.12 -8.03 -4.78
C LEU A 120 -3.96 -8.18 -5.76
N PHE A 121 -3.45 -7.06 -6.29
CA PHE A 121 -2.30 -7.08 -7.19
C PHE A 121 -1.03 -7.56 -6.51
N GLY A 122 -0.81 -7.19 -5.25
CA GLY A 122 0.32 -7.67 -4.45
C GLY A 122 0.31 -9.18 -4.28
N VAL A 123 -0.85 -9.77 -3.97
CA VAL A 123 -1.00 -11.23 -3.84
C VAL A 123 -0.81 -11.92 -5.20
N ALA A 124 -1.41 -11.38 -6.26
CA ALA A 124 -1.25 -11.91 -7.61
C ALA A 124 0.22 -11.86 -8.07
N ALA A 125 0.90 -10.74 -7.83
CA ALA A 125 2.32 -10.57 -8.12
C ALA A 125 3.19 -11.52 -7.27
N SER A 126 2.85 -11.70 -6.00
CA SER A 126 3.57 -12.62 -5.11
C SER A 126 3.50 -14.06 -5.62
N ASN A 127 2.32 -14.53 -6.00
CA ASN A 127 2.15 -15.87 -6.58
C ASN A 127 2.77 -15.97 -7.98
N GLY A 128 2.56 -14.99 -8.85
CA GLY A 128 3.03 -15.02 -10.24
C GLY A 128 4.56 -14.93 -10.38
N PHE A 129 5.21 -14.11 -9.56
CA PHE A 129 6.66 -13.88 -9.60
C PHE A 129 7.44 -14.63 -8.50
N GLY A 130 6.74 -15.39 -7.64
CA GLY A 130 7.35 -16.15 -6.55
C GLY A 130 7.92 -15.27 -5.43
N LEU A 131 7.35 -14.09 -5.21
CA LEU A 131 7.77 -13.19 -4.13
C LEU A 131 7.13 -13.70 -2.83
N PHE A 132 7.91 -14.43 -2.02
CA PHE A 132 7.48 -15.00 -0.75
C PHE A 132 8.35 -14.40 0.37
N PHE A 133 7.94 -13.24 0.90
CA PHE A 133 8.75 -12.44 1.81
C PHE A 133 9.10 -13.20 3.10
N LEU A 134 8.13 -13.91 3.69
CA LEU A 134 8.36 -14.59 4.98
C LEU A 134 9.33 -15.75 4.83
N THR A 135 9.17 -16.55 3.77
CA THR A 135 10.10 -17.61 3.41
C THR A 135 11.49 -17.04 3.12
N ALA A 136 11.56 -15.89 2.43
CA ALA A 136 12.83 -15.25 2.08
C ALA A 136 13.62 -14.75 3.30
N ILE A 137 12.94 -14.38 4.39
CA ILE A 137 13.58 -14.01 5.67
C ILE A 137 13.79 -15.22 6.61
N GLY A 138 13.53 -16.45 6.12
CA GLY A 138 13.79 -17.69 6.85
C GLY A 138 12.63 -18.19 7.74
N MET A 139 11.42 -17.62 7.61
CA MET A 139 10.25 -18.14 8.31
C MET A 139 9.61 -19.29 7.52
N HIS A 140 9.36 -20.42 8.19
CA HIS A 140 8.63 -21.54 7.61
C HIS A 140 7.12 -21.33 7.74
N VAL A 141 6.48 -20.89 6.66
CA VAL A 141 5.03 -20.70 6.56
C VAL A 141 4.50 -21.37 5.29
N SER A 142 3.18 -21.57 5.22
CA SER A 142 2.57 -22.06 3.97
C SER A 142 2.63 -20.98 2.87
N HIS A 143 2.74 -21.40 1.60
CA HIS A 143 2.77 -20.48 0.46
C HIS A 143 1.53 -19.57 0.38
N THR A 144 0.37 -20.06 0.82
CA THR A 144 -0.86 -19.26 0.89
C THR A 144 -0.71 -18.11 1.87
N VAL A 145 -0.22 -18.38 3.09
CA VAL A 145 -0.03 -17.36 4.12
C VAL A 145 1.08 -16.38 3.71
N ASP A 146 2.17 -16.90 3.14
CA ASP A 146 3.27 -16.07 2.68
C ASP A 146 2.85 -15.12 1.56
N SER A 147 2.21 -15.63 0.51
CA SER A 147 1.77 -14.79 -0.61
C SER A 147 0.73 -13.75 -0.20
N PHE A 148 -0.16 -14.09 0.72
CA PHE A 148 -1.13 -13.15 1.26
C PHE A 148 -0.46 -12.01 2.04
N LEU A 149 0.39 -12.35 3.01
CA LEU A 149 1.08 -11.35 3.85
C LEU A 149 2.09 -10.54 3.04
N THR A 150 2.77 -11.17 2.08
CA THR A 150 3.63 -10.46 1.13
C THR A 150 2.83 -9.47 0.29
N GLY A 151 1.66 -9.87 -0.23
CA GLY A 151 0.78 -8.97 -0.96
C GLY A 151 0.31 -7.77 -0.14
N ILE A 152 -0.02 -7.97 1.14
CA ILE A 152 -0.36 -6.88 2.07
C ILE A 152 0.84 -5.95 2.29
N THR A 153 2.03 -6.51 2.53
CA THR A 153 3.26 -5.71 2.72
C THR A 153 3.56 -4.85 1.49
N ILE A 154 3.45 -5.42 0.29
CA ILE A 154 3.64 -4.67 -0.96
C ILE A 154 2.60 -3.54 -1.08
N ALA A 155 1.34 -3.81 -0.76
CA ALA A 155 0.27 -2.82 -0.80
C ALA A 155 0.50 -1.67 0.19
N ALA A 156 0.91 -1.98 1.42
CA ALA A 156 1.21 -1.01 2.47
C ALA A 156 2.45 -0.15 2.15
N GLY A 157 3.43 -0.72 1.42
CA GLY A 157 4.66 -0.04 1.03
C GLY A 157 4.50 1.15 0.06
N THR A 158 3.31 1.33 -0.53
CA THR A 158 3.04 2.42 -1.49
C THR A 158 2.98 3.81 -0.84
N LYS A 159 2.64 3.91 0.44
CA LYS A 159 2.51 5.20 1.15
C LYS A 159 3.86 5.83 1.52
N PRO A 160 4.81 5.10 2.17
CA PRO A 160 6.17 5.62 2.38
C PRO A 160 6.87 6.03 1.08
N LEU A 161 6.54 5.35 -0.02
CA LEU A 161 7.12 5.59 -1.33
C LEU A 161 6.61 6.87 -1.99
N HIS A 162 5.30 7.12 -1.92
CA HIS A 162 4.70 8.39 -2.31
C HIS A 162 5.33 9.57 -1.55
N ASP A 163 5.54 9.41 -0.24
CA ASP A 163 6.12 10.44 0.62
C ASP A 163 7.58 10.72 0.26
N PHE A 164 8.36 9.69 -0.08
CA PHE A 164 9.74 9.84 -0.58
C PHE A 164 9.82 10.58 -1.92
N ILE A 165 8.95 10.23 -2.88
CA ILE A 165 8.88 10.92 -4.19
C ILE A 165 8.51 12.39 -3.98
N SER A 166 7.53 12.67 -3.13
CA SER A 166 7.08 14.03 -2.81
C SER A 166 8.21 14.86 -2.19
N LEU A 167 9.01 14.27 -1.30
CA LEU A 167 10.17 14.92 -0.69
C LEU A 167 11.19 15.35 -1.76
N ILE A 168 11.53 14.46 -2.70
CA ILE A 168 12.48 14.76 -3.78
C ILE A 168 11.92 15.84 -4.72
N GLN A 169 10.64 15.76 -5.08
CA GLN A 169 9.97 16.75 -5.94
C GLN A 169 9.94 18.15 -5.31
N ASN A 170 9.69 18.22 -4.00
CA ASN A 170 9.70 19.47 -3.25
C ASN A 170 11.11 20.06 -3.08
N GLN A 171 12.15 19.21 -3.10
CA GLN A 171 13.55 19.66 -3.07
C GLN A 171 14.08 20.08 -4.46
N THR A 172 13.52 19.54 -5.55
CA THR A 172 13.96 19.82 -6.93
C THR A 172 13.19 20.96 -7.59
N THR A 173 12.08 21.43 -7.01
CA THR A 173 11.41 22.66 -7.43
C THR A 173 12.13 23.87 -6.82
N PRO A 174 12.82 24.72 -7.61
CA PRO A 174 13.46 25.92 -7.07
C PRO A 174 12.38 26.81 -6.48
N LYS A 175 12.48 27.13 -5.17
CA LYS A 175 11.69 28.23 -4.60
C LYS A 175 12.19 29.51 -5.28
N THR A 176 11.49 29.96 -6.32
CA THR A 176 11.67 31.33 -6.84
C THR A 176 11.19 32.26 -5.75
N GLY A 177 12.11 32.66 -4.88
CA GLY A 177 11.88 33.70 -3.88
C GLY A 177 11.56 35.00 -4.59
N THR A 178 10.29 35.38 -4.60
CA THR A 178 9.88 36.75 -4.90
C THR A 178 9.68 37.46 -3.56
N GLY A 179 10.45 38.52 -3.33
CA GLY A 179 10.09 39.57 -2.37
C GLY A 179 11.10 39.86 -1.27
N ALA A 180 12.12 40.67 -1.60
CA ALA A 180 12.65 41.67 -0.68
C ALA A 180 13.05 42.90 -1.51
N THR A 181 12.04 43.60 -2.03
CA THR A 181 12.14 45.03 -2.33
C THR A 181 11.75 45.78 -1.07
N THR A 182 12.75 46.28 -0.34
CA THR A 182 12.77 47.60 0.32
C THR A 182 14.23 47.97 0.54
#